data_AF-A0A7W1EYQ9-F1
#
_entry.id   AF-A0A7W1EYQ9-F1
#
_cell.length_a   1.000
_cell.length_b   1.000
_cell.length_c   1.000
_cell.angle_alpha   90.00
_cell.angle_beta   90.00
_cell.angle_gamma   90.00
#
_symmetry.space_group_name_H-M   'P 1'
#
loop_
_entity.id
_entity.type
_entity.pdbx_description
1 polymer ?
#
loop_
_entity_poly.entity_id
_entity_poly.type
_entity_poly.pdbx_seq_one_letter_code
_entity_poly.pdbx_strand_id
1 'polypeptide(L)'
;MVKYLFVVAFFFVFLIKPKAQIDTSFWFVAPDISATLGQSPIELHIQTYSQAATVHVVQPANPTTGVNLNLNIAANSLNVSNLTPSLTAVETGTANTIGVKGIYISSNANISVYYTIGSGASKEMISLKGQRAKGTDFYTPFPTSILTDNTLADGGVGFDVVATNTGVTTVLITPRAACVGRAKNVTFAVSLTQGQTFSMRDNNAVNPSELAGSIVSSDQPIAVTISGPIRTAATLCTNYYADQITTSDNIGKQHVIVKG
;
A
#
# COMPACT_ATOMS: atom_id res chain seq x y z
N MET A 1 1.72 -41.91 -30.52
CA MET A 1 1.40 -40.46 -30.47
C MET A 1 1.10 -39.93 -29.06
N VAL A 2 0.57 -40.73 -28.13
CA VAL A 2 0.19 -40.26 -26.77
C VAL A 2 1.38 -39.94 -25.83
N LYS A 3 2.55 -40.62 -25.99
CA LYS A 3 3.74 -40.39 -25.16
C LYS A 3 4.41 -39.01 -25.37
N TYR A 4 4.30 -38.43 -26.56
CA TYR A 4 4.88 -37.11 -26.84
C TYR A 4 3.98 -35.95 -26.35
N LEU A 5 2.68 -36.20 -26.17
CA LEU A 5 1.73 -35.20 -25.69
C LEU A 5 1.97 -34.82 -24.21
N PHE A 6 2.40 -35.80 -23.39
CA PHE A 6 2.75 -35.56 -21.98
C PHE A 6 4.03 -34.75 -21.80
N VAL A 7 5.01 -34.90 -22.71
CA VAL A 7 6.29 -34.16 -22.66
C VAL A 7 6.08 -32.69 -23.08
N VAL A 8 5.17 -32.42 -24.03
CA VAL A 8 4.80 -31.06 -24.43
C VAL A 8 4.00 -30.35 -23.33
N ALA A 9 3.13 -31.06 -22.61
CA ALA A 9 2.40 -30.51 -21.47
C ALA A 9 3.32 -30.13 -20.28
N PHE A 10 4.39 -30.91 -20.04
CA PHE A 10 5.35 -30.62 -18.97
C PHE A 10 6.27 -29.44 -19.29
N PHE A 11 6.53 -29.16 -20.57
CA PHE A 11 7.35 -28.00 -20.99
C PHE A 11 6.59 -26.66 -20.89
N PHE A 12 5.26 -26.67 -20.95
CA PHE A 12 4.45 -25.44 -20.82
C PHE A 12 4.31 -24.93 -19.38
N VAL A 13 4.57 -25.77 -18.37
CA VAL A 13 4.49 -25.37 -16.96
C VAL A 13 5.66 -24.45 -16.55
N PHE A 14 6.77 -24.47 -17.28
CA PHE A 14 7.95 -23.62 -17.00
C PHE A 14 7.85 -22.18 -17.52
N LEU A 15 6.79 -21.83 -18.26
CA LEU A 15 6.59 -20.47 -18.77
C LEU A 15 5.82 -19.56 -17.80
N ILE A 16 5.30 -20.12 -16.71
CA ILE A 16 4.58 -19.35 -15.69
C ILE A 16 5.62 -18.76 -14.73
N LYS A 17 6.13 -17.57 -15.02
CA LYS A 17 6.93 -16.82 -14.04
C LYS A 17 6.01 -16.52 -12.84
N PRO A 18 6.29 -17.06 -11.63
CA PRO A 18 5.55 -16.62 -10.45
C PRO A 18 5.88 -15.15 -10.24
N LYS A 19 4.91 -14.27 -10.48
CA LYS A 19 5.05 -12.84 -10.19
C LYS A 19 5.00 -12.66 -8.68
N ALA A 20 6.03 -13.03 -7.94
CA ALA A 20 6.02 -12.92 -6.48
C ALA A 20 6.07 -11.44 -6.03
N GLN A 21 6.23 -11.20 -4.72
CA GLN A 21 6.52 -9.88 -4.14
C GLN A 21 7.90 -9.29 -4.57
N ILE A 22 8.52 -9.93 -5.54
CA ILE A 22 9.79 -9.59 -6.15
C ILE A 22 9.46 -8.94 -7.49
N ASP A 23 9.87 -7.70 -7.68
CA ASP A 23 9.57 -6.93 -8.87
C ASP A 23 10.66 -5.89 -9.13
N THR A 24 10.55 -5.17 -10.24
CA THR A 24 11.38 -4.03 -10.58
C THR A 24 10.64 -2.70 -10.42
N SER A 25 9.34 -2.73 -10.09
CA SER A 25 8.47 -1.56 -10.06
C SER A 25 7.41 -1.68 -8.95
N PHE A 26 7.38 -0.70 -8.05
CA PHE A 26 6.44 -0.64 -6.93
C PHE A 26 5.81 0.75 -6.83
N TRP A 27 4.51 0.77 -6.54
CA TRP A 27 3.76 1.97 -6.22
C TRP A 27 3.22 1.83 -4.81
N PHE A 28 3.33 2.89 -4.02
CA PHE A 28 2.96 2.88 -2.61
C PHE A 28 2.54 4.27 -2.15
N VAL A 29 1.70 4.31 -1.13
CA VAL A 29 1.42 5.52 -0.35
C VAL A 29 1.42 5.11 1.12
N ALA A 30 2.16 5.85 1.94
CA ALA A 30 2.25 5.58 3.36
C ALA A 30 0.99 6.10 4.07
N PRO A 31 0.36 5.29 4.93
CA PRO A 31 -0.79 5.74 5.69
C PRO A 31 -0.36 6.79 6.73
N ASP A 32 -1.27 7.68 7.08
CA ASP A 32 -1.13 8.58 8.22
C ASP A 32 -1.25 7.78 9.52
N ILE A 33 -0.21 7.79 10.34
CA ILE A 33 -0.22 7.25 11.70
C ILE A 33 0.26 8.39 12.58
N SER A 34 -0.45 8.67 13.68
CA SER A 34 -0.10 9.81 14.52
C SER A 34 1.10 9.55 15.44
N ALA A 35 1.72 10.63 15.90
CA ALA A 35 2.82 10.60 16.84
C ALA A 35 2.46 9.90 18.17
N THR A 36 1.20 10.01 18.60
CA THR A 36 0.63 9.36 19.78
C THR A 36 0.55 7.84 19.65
N LEU A 37 0.52 7.31 18.42
CA LEU A 37 0.56 5.88 18.13
C LEU A 37 1.97 5.35 17.82
N GLY A 38 2.94 6.24 17.63
CA GLY A 38 4.30 5.86 17.27
C GLY A 38 4.52 5.82 15.76
N GLN A 39 4.52 6.99 15.13
CA GLN A 39 4.73 7.19 13.68
C GLN A 39 6.19 7.17 13.22
N SER A 40 7.16 6.90 14.09
CA SER A 40 8.58 7.09 13.78
C SER A 40 9.52 6.15 14.57
N PRO A 41 10.62 5.68 13.97
CA PRO A 41 11.11 5.99 12.61
C PRO A 41 10.29 5.32 11.51
N ILE A 42 10.31 5.90 10.31
CA ILE A 42 9.78 5.27 9.09
C ILE A 42 10.92 4.94 8.14
N GLU A 43 10.90 3.73 7.61
CA GLU A 43 12.02 3.20 6.82
C GLU A 43 11.52 2.40 5.62
N LEU A 44 12.29 2.48 4.54
CA LEU A 44 12.11 1.65 3.36
C LEU A 44 13.25 0.63 3.30
N HIS A 45 12.88 -0.64 3.36
CA HIS A 45 13.80 -1.77 3.34
C HIS A 45 13.78 -2.38 1.94
N ILE A 46 14.93 -2.39 1.27
CA ILE A 46 15.06 -2.83 -0.12
C ILE A 46 16.11 -3.94 -0.17
N GLN A 47 15.68 -5.13 -0.54
CA GLN A 47 16.53 -6.30 -0.63
C GLN A 47 16.78 -6.68 -2.09
N THR A 48 18.04 -6.95 -2.41
CA THR A 48 18.49 -7.49 -3.69
C THR A 48 18.73 -9.00 -3.60
N TYR A 49 18.74 -9.65 -4.76
CA TYR A 49 19.02 -11.08 -4.89
C TYR A 49 20.38 -11.30 -5.58
N SER A 50 20.50 -12.29 -6.46
CA SER A 50 21.76 -12.64 -7.13
C SER A 50 22.34 -11.54 -8.03
N GLN A 51 21.61 -10.45 -8.27
CA GLN A 51 22.06 -9.30 -9.05
C GLN A 51 22.09 -8.06 -8.16
N ALA A 52 23.12 -7.23 -8.34
CA ALA A 52 23.13 -5.87 -7.79
C ALA A 52 22.05 -5.03 -8.47
N ALA A 53 21.58 -3.99 -7.79
CA ALA A 53 20.48 -3.15 -8.25
C ALA A 53 20.80 -1.66 -8.09
N THR A 54 20.47 -0.89 -9.11
CA THR A 54 20.26 0.55 -9.01
C THR A 54 18.77 0.78 -8.79
N VAL A 55 18.42 1.49 -7.73
CA VAL A 55 17.04 1.73 -7.30
C VAL A 55 16.79 3.23 -7.19
N HIS A 56 15.71 3.70 -7.80
CA HIS A 56 15.21 5.05 -7.67
C HIS A 56 13.93 5.05 -6.83
N VAL A 57 13.87 5.90 -5.80
CA VAL A 57 12.69 6.11 -4.96
C VAL A 57 12.29 7.57 -5.11
N VAL A 58 11.15 7.83 -5.75
CA VAL A 58 10.72 9.20 -6.10
C VAL A 58 9.26 9.44 -5.74
N GLN A 59 8.86 10.70 -5.53
CA GLN A 59 7.45 11.11 -5.51
C GLN A 59 7.11 11.88 -6.79
N PRO A 60 6.50 11.24 -7.81
CA PRO A 60 6.30 11.87 -9.12
C PRO A 60 5.43 13.14 -9.09
N ALA A 61 4.43 13.18 -8.21
CA ALA A 61 3.58 14.36 -8.03
C ALA A 61 4.19 15.42 -7.09
N ASN A 62 5.32 15.13 -6.44
CA ASN A 62 6.04 16.05 -5.57
C ASN A 62 7.57 16.04 -5.85
N PRO A 63 8.01 16.45 -7.05
CA PRO A 63 9.40 16.30 -7.47
C PRO A 63 10.38 17.25 -6.75
N THR A 64 9.88 18.33 -6.14
CA THR A 64 10.73 19.38 -5.56
C THR A 64 11.07 19.14 -4.09
N THR A 65 10.08 18.74 -3.29
CA THR A 65 10.24 18.57 -1.83
C THR A 65 9.98 17.14 -1.35
N GLY A 66 9.53 16.27 -2.26
CA GLY A 66 9.31 14.86 -1.97
C GLY A 66 10.59 14.06 -1.92
N VAL A 67 10.44 12.78 -1.57
CA VAL A 67 11.55 11.83 -1.57
C VAL A 67 12.13 11.69 -2.98
N ASN A 68 13.46 11.72 -3.09
CA ASN A 68 14.21 11.47 -4.30
C ASN A 68 15.54 10.79 -3.95
N LEU A 69 15.57 9.46 -3.97
CA LEU A 69 16.75 8.66 -3.63
C LEU A 69 17.26 7.94 -4.88
N ASN A 70 18.59 7.86 -4.99
CA ASN A 70 19.28 7.04 -5.98
C ASN A 70 20.25 6.11 -5.24
N LEU A 71 19.91 4.82 -5.21
CA LEU A 71 20.55 3.82 -4.37
C LEU A 71 21.26 2.79 -5.25
N ASN A 72 22.53 2.51 -4.96
CA ASN A 72 23.25 1.38 -5.54
C ASN A 72 23.41 0.31 -4.46
N ILE A 73 22.74 -0.83 -4.64
CA ILE A 73 22.68 -1.91 -3.67
C ILE A 73 23.40 -3.12 -4.28
N ALA A 74 24.42 -3.63 -3.59
CA ALA A 74 25.15 -4.82 -4.03
C ALA A 74 24.23 -6.05 -4.11
N ALA A 75 24.67 -7.12 -4.79
CA ALA A 75 23.92 -8.38 -4.80
C ALA A 75 23.78 -8.97 -3.38
N ASN A 76 22.69 -9.69 -3.14
CA ASN A 76 22.36 -10.37 -1.88
C ASN A 76 22.48 -9.46 -0.64
N SER A 77 22.05 -8.22 -0.78
CA SER A 77 22.22 -7.18 0.25
C SER A 77 20.88 -6.53 0.60
N LEU A 78 20.82 -5.94 1.78
CA LEU A 78 19.71 -5.13 2.26
C LEU A 78 20.15 -3.67 2.36
N ASN A 79 19.36 -2.76 1.81
CA ASN A 79 19.44 -1.34 2.10
C ASN A 79 18.27 -0.93 3.00
N VAL A 80 18.56 -0.13 4.03
CA VAL A 80 17.54 0.50 4.88
C VAL A 80 17.65 2.01 4.67
N SER A 81 16.63 2.59 4.03
CA SER A 81 16.53 4.03 3.79
C SER A 81 15.59 4.67 4.80
N ASN A 82 16.12 5.53 5.67
CA ASN A 82 15.33 6.26 6.66
C ASN A 82 14.56 7.40 5.97
N LEU A 83 13.22 7.31 5.97
CA LEU A 83 12.32 8.30 5.40
C LEU A 83 11.77 9.29 6.44
N THR A 84 12.13 9.13 7.72
CA THR A 84 11.64 9.97 8.83
C THR A 84 11.84 11.47 8.60
N PRO A 85 12.96 11.95 8.03
CA PRO A 85 13.09 13.38 7.71
C PRO A 85 12.06 13.90 6.70
N SER A 86 11.45 13.00 5.92
CA SER A 86 10.44 13.29 4.90
C SER A 86 9.03 12.84 5.33
N LEU A 87 8.79 12.58 6.62
CA LEU A 87 7.52 12.08 7.18
C LEU A 87 6.31 12.82 6.60
N THR A 88 6.28 14.15 6.71
CA THR A 88 5.18 14.98 6.23
C THR A 88 5.01 14.95 4.71
N ALA A 89 6.04 14.57 3.95
CA ALA A 89 5.97 14.45 2.50
C ALA A 89 5.43 13.08 2.06
N VAL A 90 5.65 12.02 2.84
CA VAL A 90 5.32 10.63 2.46
C VAL A 90 3.99 10.12 3.01
N GLU A 91 3.61 10.54 4.22
CA GLU A 91 2.35 10.12 4.82
C GLU A 91 1.17 10.87 4.19
N THR A 92 0.06 10.16 4.03
CA THR A 92 -1.22 10.80 3.73
C THR A 92 -1.56 11.81 4.82
N GLY A 93 -2.29 12.87 4.46
CA GLY A 93 -2.73 13.88 5.42
C GLY A 93 -4.25 13.90 5.51
N THR A 94 -4.82 15.10 5.44
CA THR A 94 -6.28 15.33 5.53
C THR A 94 -7.09 14.39 4.63
N ALA A 95 -8.06 13.71 5.23
CA ALA A 95 -9.02 12.87 4.53
C ALA A 95 -9.84 13.64 3.48
N ASN A 96 -10.39 12.92 2.50
CA ASN A 96 -11.21 13.46 1.40
C ASN A 96 -10.53 14.59 0.61
N THR A 97 -9.21 14.54 0.52
CA THR A 97 -8.38 15.53 -0.19
C THR A 97 -7.43 14.83 -1.15
N ILE A 98 -7.15 15.45 -2.30
CA ILE A 98 -6.11 15.00 -3.22
C ILE A 98 -4.74 15.44 -2.68
N GLY A 99 -3.84 14.48 -2.51
CA GLY A 99 -2.47 14.70 -2.09
C GLY A 99 -1.46 14.38 -3.20
N VAL A 100 -0.18 14.69 -2.93
CA VAL A 100 0.96 14.39 -3.81
C VAL A 100 1.94 13.44 -3.13
N LYS A 101 1.39 12.41 -2.46
CA LYS A 101 2.13 11.57 -1.50
C LYS A 101 2.64 10.26 -2.11
N GLY A 102 2.24 9.93 -3.34
CA GLY A 102 2.56 8.65 -3.98
C GLY A 102 4.06 8.46 -4.17
N ILE A 103 4.57 7.33 -3.69
CA ILE A 103 5.96 6.90 -3.86
C ILE A 103 6.02 5.90 -5.01
N TYR A 104 6.93 6.16 -5.94
CA TYR A 104 7.32 5.26 -7.00
C TYR A 104 8.73 4.73 -6.77
N ILE A 105 8.87 3.41 -6.80
CA ILE A 105 10.15 2.72 -6.65
C ILE A 105 10.41 1.95 -7.93
N SER A 106 11.52 2.24 -8.59
CA SER A 106 11.95 1.53 -9.79
C SER A 106 13.36 0.97 -9.64
N SER A 107 13.60 -0.21 -10.18
CA SER A 107 14.90 -0.85 -10.18
C SER A 107 15.26 -1.45 -11.55
N ASN A 108 16.55 -1.53 -11.83
CA ASN A 108 17.07 -2.26 -12.99
C ASN A 108 17.18 -3.78 -12.79
N ALA A 109 16.97 -4.27 -11.56
CA ALA A 109 17.00 -5.69 -11.21
C ALA A 109 15.86 -6.03 -10.26
N ASN A 110 15.56 -7.32 -10.13
CA ASN A 110 14.53 -7.81 -9.22
C ASN A 110 14.91 -7.50 -7.76
N ILE A 111 14.01 -6.84 -7.05
CA ILE A 111 14.13 -6.51 -5.63
C ILE A 111 12.85 -6.89 -4.89
N SER A 112 12.93 -7.01 -3.56
CA SER A 112 11.75 -6.98 -2.69
C SER A 112 11.79 -5.73 -1.81
N VAL A 113 10.62 -5.17 -1.52
CA VAL A 113 10.51 -3.94 -0.75
C VAL A 113 9.47 -4.08 0.35
N TYR A 114 9.79 -3.61 1.55
CA TYR A 114 8.81 -3.39 2.61
C TYR A 114 9.05 -2.05 3.28
N TYR A 115 7.96 -1.42 3.71
CA TYR A 115 7.97 -0.17 4.48
C TYR A 115 7.69 -0.51 5.94
N THR A 116 8.48 0.04 6.86
CA THR A 116 8.28 -0.18 8.30
C THR A 116 8.01 1.12 9.01
N ILE A 117 7.12 1.05 9.99
CA ILE A 117 7.00 2.05 11.04
C ILE A 117 7.61 1.40 12.28
N GLY A 118 8.82 1.81 12.62
CA GLY A 118 9.71 1.16 13.56
C GLY A 118 9.61 1.68 14.99
N SER A 119 8.52 2.34 15.38
CA SER A 119 8.42 3.00 16.68
C SER A 119 8.58 2.06 17.88
N GLY A 120 9.02 2.59 19.01
CA GLY A 120 9.11 1.85 20.26
C GLY A 120 7.75 1.51 20.87
N ALA A 121 6.71 2.27 20.54
CA ALA A 121 5.35 2.06 21.06
C ALA A 121 4.61 0.97 20.26
N SER A 122 4.50 1.15 18.95
CA SER A 122 3.81 0.24 18.04
C SER A 122 4.57 0.15 16.72
N LYS A 123 4.62 -1.06 16.15
CA LYS A 123 5.39 -1.37 14.95
C LYS A 123 4.48 -1.99 13.90
N GLU A 124 4.75 -1.64 12.64
CA GLU A 124 4.11 -2.28 11.49
C GLU A 124 5.11 -2.46 10.35
N MET A 125 4.89 -3.48 9.55
CA MET A 125 5.64 -3.79 8.35
C MET A 125 4.68 -4.02 7.18
N ILE A 126 4.66 -3.07 6.26
CA ILE A 126 3.87 -3.14 5.04
C ILE A 126 4.76 -3.70 3.93
N SER A 127 4.51 -4.95 3.53
CA SER A 127 5.24 -5.54 2.40
C SER A 127 4.62 -5.07 1.07
N LEU A 128 5.42 -4.42 0.22
CA LEU A 128 4.96 -3.86 -1.05
C LEU A 128 4.90 -4.97 -2.11
N LYS A 129 3.79 -5.08 -2.85
CA LYS A 129 3.45 -6.26 -3.65
C LYS A 129 3.71 -6.10 -5.16
N GLY A 130 4.42 -5.04 -5.55
CA GLY A 130 4.82 -4.78 -6.94
C GLY A 130 3.61 -4.76 -7.89
N GLN A 131 3.71 -5.46 -9.03
CA GLN A 131 2.62 -5.59 -9.99
C GLN A 131 1.33 -6.19 -9.41
N ARG A 132 1.36 -6.94 -8.30
CA ARG A 132 0.14 -7.52 -7.70
C ARG A 132 -0.71 -6.49 -6.95
N ALA A 133 -0.09 -5.42 -6.47
CA ALA A 133 -0.81 -4.30 -5.84
C ALA A 133 -1.32 -3.29 -6.88
N LYS A 134 -0.91 -3.42 -8.15
CA LYS A 134 -1.25 -2.47 -9.21
C LYS A 134 -2.35 -3.02 -10.11
N GLY A 135 -3.50 -2.37 -10.14
CA GLY A 135 -4.61 -2.74 -11.02
C GLY A 135 -5.80 -1.78 -10.91
N THR A 136 -6.98 -2.23 -11.31
CA THR A 136 -8.15 -1.36 -11.53
C THR A 136 -9.38 -1.74 -10.72
N ASP A 137 -9.30 -2.78 -9.89
CA ASP A 137 -10.42 -3.28 -9.09
C ASP A 137 -9.94 -3.84 -7.76
N PHE A 138 -10.48 -3.30 -6.67
CA PHE A 138 -10.09 -3.60 -5.30
C PHE A 138 -11.30 -3.65 -4.38
N TYR A 139 -11.25 -4.58 -3.43
CA TYR A 139 -12.12 -4.66 -2.27
C TYR A 139 -11.27 -4.43 -1.03
N THR A 140 -11.68 -3.49 -0.17
CA THR A 140 -10.89 -3.16 1.02
C THR A 140 -11.24 -4.11 2.18
N PRO A 141 -10.28 -4.89 2.70
CA PRO A 141 -10.49 -5.70 3.88
C PRO A 141 -10.28 -4.84 5.13
N PHE A 142 -11.18 -4.96 6.11
CA PHE A 142 -11.01 -4.36 7.43
C PHE A 142 -11.43 -5.36 8.51
N PRO A 143 -10.79 -5.35 9.69
CA PRO A 143 -11.19 -6.23 10.78
C PRO A 143 -12.60 -5.86 11.27
N THR A 144 -13.48 -6.85 11.33
CA THR A 144 -14.89 -6.68 11.75
C THR A 144 -15.12 -7.01 13.23
N SER A 145 -14.10 -7.50 13.94
CA SER A 145 -14.20 -7.96 15.33
C SER A 145 -13.17 -7.33 16.26
N ILE A 146 -12.27 -6.50 15.74
CA ILE A 146 -11.27 -5.77 16.54
C ILE A 146 -11.79 -4.36 16.74
N LEU A 147 -11.87 -3.91 18.01
CA LEU A 147 -12.19 -2.52 18.32
C LEU A 147 -11.09 -1.62 17.75
N THR A 148 -11.48 -0.78 16.79
CA THR A 148 -10.60 0.23 16.22
C THR A 148 -10.70 1.49 17.06
N ASP A 149 -9.59 2.19 17.28
CA ASP A 149 -9.77 3.62 17.56
C ASP A 149 -10.17 4.25 16.24
N ASN A 150 -11.05 5.22 16.29
CA ASN A 150 -11.50 5.87 15.08
C ASN A 150 -11.02 7.33 15.05
N THR A 151 -10.32 7.86 16.06
CA THR A 151 -10.01 9.31 16.03
C THR A 151 -9.29 9.71 14.73
N LEU A 152 -9.83 10.72 14.03
CA LEU A 152 -9.21 11.26 12.82
C LEU A 152 -7.86 11.91 13.12
N ALA A 153 -7.63 12.32 14.37
CA ALA A 153 -6.35 12.84 14.84
C ALA A 153 -5.27 11.74 14.90
N ASP A 154 -5.68 10.47 15.01
CA ASP A 154 -4.80 9.31 15.04
C ASP A 154 -4.71 8.59 13.68
N GLY A 155 -4.92 9.32 12.59
CA GLY A 155 -4.92 8.79 11.22
C GLY A 155 -6.26 8.18 10.80
N GLY A 156 -7.06 7.67 11.74
CA GLY A 156 -8.38 7.08 11.51
C GLY A 156 -8.36 5.75 10.74
N VAL A 157 -9.48 5.03 10.74
CA VAL A 157 -9.60 3.80 9.93
C VAL A 157 -9.91 4.19 8.49
N GLY A 158 -9.18 3.62 7.53
CA GLY A 158 -9.43 3.93 6.13
C GLY A 158 -8.44 3.36 5.14
N PHE A 159 -8.46 3.93 3.95
CA PHE A 159 -7.61 3.50 2.85
C PHE A 159 -7.16 4.68 2.02
N ASP A 160 -6.00 4.50 1.39
CA ASP A 160 -5.31 5.50 0.59
C ASP A 160 -5.06 4.92 -0.80
N VAL A 161 -5.40 5.71 -1.81
CA VAL A 161 -5.25 5.35 -3.22
C VAL A 161 -4.10 6.16 -3.81
N VAL A 162 -3.26 5.55 -4.64
CA VAL A 162 -2.27 6.24 -5.48
C VAL A 162 -2.48 5.92 -6.95
N ALA A 163 -2.53 6.95 -7.80
CA ALA A 163 -2.58 6.78 -9.25
C ALA A 163 -1.19 6.54 -9.84
N THR A 164 -1.08 5.58 -10.75
CA THR A 164 0.22 5.14 -11.30
C THR A 164 0.45 5.57 -12.74
N ASN A 165 -0.63 5.87 -13.47
CA ASN A 165 -0.59 6.23 -14.87
C ASN A 165 -0.26 7.72 -15.08
N THR A 166 0.49 8.06 -16.14
CA THR A 166 0.90 9.44 -16.47
C THR A 166 -0.28 10.33 -16.90
N GLY A 167 -1.30 9.75 -17.51
CA GLY A 167 -2.56 10.43 -17.83
C GLY A 167 -3.48 10.59 -16.62
N VAL A 168 -4.67 11.16 -16.85
CA VAL A 168 -5.72 11.22 -15.84
C VAL A 168 -6.25 9.80 -15.58
N THR A 169 -6.38 9.46 -14.30
CA THR A 169 -7.00 8.24 -13.79
C THR A 169 -8.29 8.64 -13.06
N THR A 170 -9.42 8.14 -13.51
CA THR A 170 -10.70 8.29 -12.82
C THR A 170 -10.91 7.11 -11.88
N VAL A 171 -10.96 7.38 -10.58
CA VAL A 171 -11.20 6.39 -9.53
C VAL A 171 -12.64 6.50 -9.05
N LEU A 172 -13.40 5.42 -9.13
CA LEU A 172 -14.74 5.27 -8.60
C LEU A 172 -14.68 4.54 -7.25
N ILE A 173 -15.16 5.20 -6.19
CA ILE A 173 -15.10 4.71 -4.81
C ILE A 173 -16.52 4.55 -4.28
N THR A 174 -16.84 3.38 -3.74
CA THR A 174 -18.09 3.10 -3.03
C THR A 174 -17.76 2.65 -1.60
N PRO A 175 -17.83 3.56 -0.60
CA PRO A 175 -17.48 3.22 0.77
C PRO A 175 -18.59 2.42 1.45
N ARG A 176 -18.23 1.46 2.31
CA ARG A 176 -19.18 0.64 3.11
C ARG A 176 -19.46 1.20 4.49
N ALA A 177 -18.77 2.27 4.89
CA ALA A 177 -19.10 3.12 6.02
C ALA A 177 -19.38 4.55 5.56
N ALA A 178 -19.94 5.37 6.44
CA ALA A 178 -19.94 6.82 6.22
C ALA A 178 -18.51 7.33 6.47
N CYS A 179 -18.01 8.18 5.59
CA CYS A 179 -16.64 8.66 5.64
C CYS A 179 -16.63 10.18 5.70
N VAL A 180 -15.46 10.75 5.99
CA VAL A 180 -15.27 12.21 5.97
C VAL A 180 -15.72 12.77 4.61
N GLY A 181 -16.80 13.56 4.62
CA GLY A 181 -17.36 14.18 3.42
C GLY A 181 -18.02 13.24 2.39
N ARG A 182 -18.21 11.94 2.70
CA ARG A 182 -18.77 10.95 1.77
C ARG A 182 -19.78 10.03 2.47
N ALA A 183 -20.93 9.82 1.84
CA ALA A 183 -21.99 8.98 2.40
C ALA A 183 -21.73 7.48 2.16
N LYS A 184 -22.16 6.63 3.10
CA LYS A 184 -22.14 5.17 3.00
C LYS A 184 -22.92 4.71 1.76
N ASN A 185 -22.39 3.72 1.02
CA ASN A 185 -22.98 3.11 -0.16
C ASN A 185 -23.26 4.06 -1.34
N VAL A 186 -22.68 5.25 -1.36
CA VAL A 186 -22.81 6.19 -2.48
C VAL A 186 -21.50 6.24 -3.25
N THR A 187 -21.53 5.82 -4.51
CA THR A 187 -20.37 5.89 -5.41
C THR A 187 -20.06 7.34 -5.77
N PHE A 188 -18.79 7.70 -5.75
CA PHE A 188 -18.30 8.98 -6.26
C PHE A 188 -17.01 8.79 -7.06
N ALA A 189 -16.70 9.78 -7.90
CA ALA A 189 -15.49 9.80 -8.71
C ALA A 189 -14.44 10.76 -8.15
N VAL A 190 -13.17 10.40 -8.29
CA VAL A 190 -11.99 11.26 -8.05
C VAL A 190 -11.06 11.15 -9.24
N SER A 191 -10.62 12.29 -9.78
CA SER A 191 -9.64 12.34 -10.87
C SER A 191 -8.24 12.57 -10.30
N LEU A 192 -7.32 11.67 -10.60
CA LEU A 192 -5.93 11.69 -10.13
C LEU A 192 -4.96 11.62 -11.31
N THR A 193 -3.80 12.25 -11.20
CA THR A 193 -2.66 12.05 -12.11
C THR A 193 -1.53 11.28 -11.42
N GLN A 194 -0.50 10.88 -12.16
CA GLN A 194 0.59 10.04 -11.64
C GLN A 194 1.17 10.55 -10.30
N GLY A 195 1.20 9.68 -9.30
CA GLY A 195 1.72 9.98 -7.96
C GLY A 195 0.78 10.81 -7.08
N GLN A 196 -0.35 11.29 -7.61
CA GLN A 196 -1.40 11.86 -6.77
C GLN A 196 -2.11 10.77 -5.98
N THR A 197 -2.57 11.16 -4.80
CA THR A 197 -3.19 10.27 -3.83
C THR A 197 -4.55 10.77 -3.40
N PHE A 198 -5.42 9.88 -2.98
CA PHE A 198 -6.68 10.23 -2.34
C PHE A 198 -6.88 9.39 -1.08
N SER A 199 -7.16 10.05 0.03
CA SER A 199 -7.33 9.41 1.34
C SER A 199 -8.80 9.36 1.74
N MET A 200 -9.26 8.16 2.09
CA MET A 200 -10.59 7.92 2.66
C MET A 200 -10.43 7.49 4.10
N ARG A 201 -11.21 8.11 5.00
CA ARG A 201 -11.29 7.77 6.42
C ARG A 201 -12.74 7.65 6.85
N ASP A 202 -13.05 6.65 7.66
CA ASP A 202 -14.32 6.53 8.39
C ASP A 202 -14.57 7.84 9.18
N ASN A 203 -15.84 8.23 9.31
CA ASN A 203 -16.21 9.42 10.09
C ASN A 203 -16.42 9.13 11.58
N ASN A 204 -16.20 7.88 12.00
CA ASN A 204 -16.15 7.41 13.37
C ASN A 204 -17.52 7.16 14.00
N ALA A 205 -18.57 7.06 13.19
CA ALA A 205 -19.92 6.81 13.67
C ALA A 205 -20.14 5.38 14.19
N VAL A 206 -19.32 4.41 13.76
CA VAL A 206 -19.46 2.99 14.10
C VAL A 206 -18.11 2.37 14.46
N ASN A 207 -18.07 1.58 15.53
CA ASN A 207 -16.88 0.85 15.98
C ASN A 207 -17.27 -0.61 16.31
N PRO A 208 -16.71 -1.62 15.64
CA PRO A 208 -15.68 -1.55 14.60
C PRO A 208 -16.17 -0.88 13.30
N SER A 209 -15.24 -0.34 12.51
CA SER A 209 -15.56 0.30 11.23
C SER A 209 -16.31 -0.66 10.29
N GLU A 210 -17.30 -0.14 9.58
CA GLU A 210 -18.05 -0.88 8.56
C GLU A 210 -17.40 -0.78 7.17
N LEU A 211 -16.17 -0.24 7.05
CA LEU A 211 -15.48 -0.04 5.77
C LEU A 211 -15.15 -1.34 5.03
N ALA A 212 -15.20 -2.49 5.70
CA ALA A 212 -14.97 -3.79 5.10
C ALA A 212 -15.87 -4.00 3.87
N GLY A 213 -15.24 -4.31 2.74
CA GLY A 213 -15.91 -4.52 1.45
C GLY A 213 -16.18 -3.24 0.66
N SER A 214 -15.55 -2.11 0.99
CA SER A 214 -15.58 -0.93 0.11
C SER A 214 -14.96 -1.26 -1.23
N ILE A 215 -15.54 -0.72 -2.30
CA ILE A 215 -15.12 -0.97 -3.68
C ILE A 215 -14.33 0.24 -4.15
N VAL A 216 -13.14 0.00 -4.66
CA VAL A 216 -12.29 1.00 -5.32
C VAL A 216 -11.98 0.47 -6.71
N SER A 217 -12.53 1.12 -7.74
CA SER A 217 -12.31 0.76 -9.14
C SER A 217 -11.79 1.96 -9.93
N SER A 218 -11.12 1.73 -11.06
CA SER A 218 -10.56 2.81 -11.87
C SER A 218 -10.45 2.46 -13.35
N ASP A 219 -10.35 3.49 -14.20
CA ASP A 219 -10.12 3.33 -15.64
C ASP A 219 -8.63 3.07 -15.99
N GLN A 220 -7.72 3.37 -15.06
CA GLN A 220 -6.28 3.16 -15.18
C GLN A 220 -5.70 2.57 -13.88
N PRO A 221 -4.54 1.90 -13.92
CA PRO A 221 -4.03 1.21 -12.75
C PRO A 221 -3.70 2.15 -11.57
N ILE A 222 -4.14 1.75 -10.38
CA ILE A 222 -3.88 2.35 -9.07
C ILE A 222 -3.26 1.32 -8.14
N ALA A 223 -2.73 1.78 -7.00
CA ALA A 223 -2.45 0.93 -5.85
C ALA A 223 -3.18 1.45 -4.61
N VAL A 224 -3.51 0.56 -3.67
CA VAL A 224 -4.31 0.87 -2.48
C VAL A 224 -3.62 0.36 -1.22
N THR A 225 -3.51 1.22 -0.22
CA THR A 225 -3.06 0.89 1.14
C THR A 225 -4.25 1.04 2.08
N ILE A 226 -4.45 0.08 2.99
CA ILE A 226 -5.40 0.21 4.10
C ILE A 226 -4.64 0.48 5.39
N SER A 227 -5.27 1.17 6.33
CA SER A 227 -4.76 1.30 7.68
C SER A 227 -5.89 1.56 8.68
N GLY A 228 -5.59 1.33 9.96
CA GLY A 228 -6.45 1.80 11.02
C GLY A 228 -5.80 1.65 12.38
N PRO A 229 -6.07 2.58 13.31
CA PRO A 229 -5.61 2.44 14.67
C PRO A 229 -6.46 1.42 15.43
N ILE A 230 -5.80 0.67 16.31
CA ILE A 230 -6.37 -0.32 17.19
C ILE A 230 -6.31 0.24 18.61
N ARG A 231 -7.42 0.17 19.33
CA ARG A 231 -7.44 0.45 20.76
C ARG A 231 -8.23 -0.62 21.48
N THR A 232 -7.51 -1.49 22.18
CA THR A 232 -8.14 -2.54 22.98
C THR A 232 -8.67 -1.95 24.29
N ALA A 233 -9.94 -2.23 24.61
CA ALA A 233 -10.63 -1.69 25.79
C ALA A 233 -9.97 -2.04 27.15
N ALA A 234 -9.06 -3.01 27.19
CA ALA A 234 -8.53 -3.57 28.43
C ALA A 234 -7.24 -2.92 28.98
N THR A 235 -6.43 -2.23 28.17
CA THR A 235 -5.04 -1.92 28.59
C THR A 235 -4.49 -0.54 28.21
N LEU A 236 -5.27 0.36 27.59
CA LEU A 236 -4.76 1.65 27.07
C LEU A 236 -3.63 1.52 26.04
N CYS A 237 -3.23 0.30 25.64
CA CYS A 237 -2.27 0.07 24.59
C CYS A 237 -2.89 0.42 23.25
N THR A 238 -2.30 1.39 22.57
CA THR A 238 -2.69 1.81 21.24
C THR A 238 -1.74 1.18 20.23
N ASN A 239 -2.31 0.57 19.20
CA ASN A 239 -1.57 -0.05 18.11
C ASN A 239 -2.21 0.37 16.79
N TYR A 240 -1.74 -0.15 15.67
CA TYR A 240 -2.33 0.07 14.37
C TYR A 240 -2.09 -1.16 13.49
N TYR A 241 -2.86 -1.25 12.42
CA TYR A 241 -2.61 -2.19 11.34
C TYR A 241 -2.48 -1.43 10.03
N ALA A 242 -1.68 -1.94 9.11
CA ALA A 242 -1.68 -1.50 7.73
C ALA A 242 -1.33 -2.62 6.77
N ASP A 243 -1.88 -2.57 5.56
CA ASP A 243 -1.48 -3.46 4.47
C ASP A 243 -1.64 -2.79 3.11
N GLN A 244 -0.77 -3.15 2.17
CA GLN A 244 -0.99 -2.85 0.77
C GLN A 244 -1.85 -3.95 0.15
N ILE A 245 -3.05 -3.64 -0.30
CA ILE A 245 -3.98 -4.66 -0.79
C ILE A 245 -3.66 -5.07 -2.23
N THR A 246 -3.97 -6.32 -2.58
CA THR A 246 -3.89 -6.82 -3.96
C THR A 246 -5.17 -6.59 -4.71
N THR A 247 -5.09 -6.54 -6.04
CA THR A 247 -6.25 -6.47 -6.92
C THR A 247 -7.16 -7.69 -6.73
N SER A 248 -8.46 -7.55 -7.04
CA SER A 248 -9.44 -8.65 -6.98
C SER A 248 -9.00 -9.91 -7.75
N ASP A 249 -8.28 -9.74 -8.87
CA ASP A 249 -7.68 -10.83 -9.64
C ASP A 249 -6.69 -11.69 -8.87
N ASN A 250 -6.12 -11.18 -7.78
CA ASN A 250 -5.08 -11.83 -6.98
C ASN A 250 -5.55 -12.22 -5.57
N ILE A 251 -6.68 -11.67 -5.08
CA ILE A 251 -7.21 -11.98 -3.74
C ILE A 251 -7.54 -13.48 -3.62
N GLY A 252 -7.11 -14.10 -2.52
CA GLY A 252 -7.43 -15.49 -2.18
C GLY A 252 -6.75 -16.57 -3.04
N LYS A 253 -5.87 -16.19 -3.98
CA LYS A 253 -5.19 -17.15 -4.87
C LYS A 253 -3.81 -17.55 -4.38
N GLN A 254 -3.01 -16.58 -3.94
CA GLN A 254 -1.61 -16.81 -3.57
C GLN A 254 -1.21 -15.91 -2.40
N HIS A 255 -0.93 -16.53 -1.25
CA HIS A 255 -0.44 -15.87 -0.05
C HIS A 255 1.03 -16.21 0.17
N VAL A 256 1.81 -15.24 0.63
CA VAL A 256 3.19 -15.46 1.09
C VAL A 256 3.21 -15.08 2.57
N ILE A 257 3.71 -15.99 3.41
CA ILE A 257 3.96 -15.71 4.82
C ILE A 257 5.39 -15.16 4.91
N VAL A 258 5.53 -13.87 5.18
CA VAL A 258 6.83 -13.28 5.52
C VAL A 258 7.07 -13.57 7.00
N LYS A 259 8.08 -14.39 7.28
CA LYS A 259 8.51 -14.66 8.65
C LYS A 259 9.48 -13.55 9.05
N GLY A 260 9.00 -12.63 9.89
CA GLY A 260 9.83 -11.62 10.56
C GLY A 260 10.77 -12.22 11.58
#